data_AF-A0A818IQR6-F1
#
_entry.id   AF-A0A818IQR6-F1
#
_cell.length_a   1.000
_cell.length_b   1.000
_cell.length_c   1.000
_cell.angle_alpha   90.00
_cell.angle_beta   90.00
_cell.angle_gamma   90.00
#
_symmetry.space_group_name_H-M   'P 1'
#
loop_
_entity.id
_entity.type
_entity.pdbx_description
1 polymer ?
#
loop_
_entity_poly.entity_id
_entity_poly.type
_entity_poly.pdbx_seq_one_letter_code
_entity_poly.pdbx_strand_id
1 'polypeptide(L)'
;MVKTNKTQSILYSLDELRPIRSSVDQCRTHLMKFIEQYKSMNVLDVETRLLNRCVYKNWNARRAELGIQASRRTVRLLEQFLSKREQHLEQILSEFKPDHVEIRLPSRGTLNQLLNSLEESLLLLSKVKRFSKVTVDRLRVECNRANYVHYNILMMSLCSRIYFLVVALEKSQKEFCFNVKKSIKIFKKKTKE
;
A
#
# COMPACT_ATOMS: atom_id res chain seq x y z
N MET A 1 31.13 -1.18 -44.88
CA MET A 1 30.94 0.18 -44.35
C MET A 1 30.09 0.11 -43.10
N VAL A 2 30.68 0.32 -41.92
CA VAL A 2 29.98 0.28 -40.62
C VAL A 2 29.37 1.65 -40.36
N LYS A 3 28.03 1.75 -40.28
CA LYS A 3 27.34 2.97 -39.84
C LYS A 3 27.50 3.08 -38.32
N THR A 4 28.45 3.88 -37.87
CA THR A 4 28.52 4.32 -36.47
C THR A 4 27.36 5.27 -36.18
N ASN A 5 26.35 4.79 -35.45
CA ASN A 5 25.36 5.65 -34.81
C ASN A 5 26.11 6.54 -33.80
N LYS A 6 26.35 7.80 -34.16
CA LYS A 6 26.78 8.82 -33.20
C LYS A 6 25.65 8.98 -32.19
N THR A 7 25.83 8.44 -30.98
CA THR A 7 25.02 8.77 -29.83
C THR A 7 25.17 10.29 -29.61
N GLN A 8 24.23 11.09 -30.10
CA GLN A 8 24.17 12.51 -29.81
C GLN A 8 23.88 12.65 -28.31
N SER A 9 24.93 12.86 -27.52
CA SER A 9 24.80 13.25 -26.12
C SER A 9 24.31 14.69 -26.08
N ILE A 10 23.06 14.91 -25.69
CA ILE A 10 22.50 16.24 -25.46
C ILE A 10 23.19 16.80 -24.21
N LEU A 11 23.92 17.90 -24.37
CA LEU A 11 24.60 18.60 -23.29
C LEU A 11 23.57 19.50 -22.58
N TYR A 12 23.29 19.19 -21.32
CA TYR A 12 22.41 20.01 -20.47
C TYR A 12 23.23 21.05 -19.69
N SER A 13 22.71 22.27 -19.58
CA SER A 13 23.27 23.28 -18.69
C SER A 13 22.99 22.97 -17.20
N LEU A 14 23.81 23.50 -16.28
CA LEU A 14 23.61 23.32 -14.84
C LEU A 14 22.22 23.83 -14.37
N ASP A 15 21.73 24.91 -14.96
CA ASP A 15 20.39 25.46 -14.70
C ASP A 15 19.27 24.61 -15.30
N GLU A 16 19.53 23.88 -16.40
CA GLU A 16 18.60 22.89 -16.93
C GLU A 16 18.52 21.63 -16.06
N LEU A 17 19.64 21.24 -15.46
CA LEU A 17 19.78 20.10 -14.56
C LEU A 17 19.25 20.37 -13.15
N ARG A 18 19.22 21.63 -12.69
CA ARG A 18 18.79 22.01 -11.32
C ARG A 18 17.36 21.56 -10.97
N PRO A 19 16.33 21.73 -11.84
CA PRO A 19 14.97 21.25 -11.60
C PRO A 19 14.86 19.72 -11.70
N ILE A 20 15.72 19.11 -12.51
CA ILE A 20 15.77 17.65 -12.67
C ILE A 20 16.33 17.05 -11.38
N ARG A 21 17.46 17.58 -10.89
CA ARG A 21 18.10 17.16 -9.64
C ARG A 21 17.17 17.35 -8.44
N SER A 22 16.48 18.49 -8.33
CA SER A 22 15.52 18.70 -7.24
C SER A 22 14.32 17.75 -7.31
N SER A 23 13.84 17.41 -8.50
CA SER A 23 12.78 16.40 -8.69
C SER A 23 13.27 14.98 -8.34
N VAL A 24 14.51 14.65 -8.68
CA VAL A 24 15.18 13.39 -8.34
C VAL A 24 15.29 13.22 -6.82
N ASP A 25 15.78 14.25 -6.13
CA ASP A 25 15.93 14.27 -4.67
C ASP A 25 14.58 14.22 -3.94
N GLN A 26 13.55 14.87 -4.50
CA GLN A 26 12.17 14.76 -4.00
C GLN A 26 11.64 13.32 -4.16
N CYS A 27 11.80 12.72 -5.34
CA CYS A 27 11.38 11.34 -5.58
C CYS A 27 12.07 10.36 -4.61
N ARG A 28 13.38 10.54 -4.39
CA ARG A 28 14.17 9.80 -3.39
C ARG A 28 13.58 9.93 -1.98
N THR A 29 13.27 11.15 -1.57
CA THR A 29 12.69 11.43 -0.24
C THR A 29 11.32 10.76 -0.07
N HIS A 30 10.47 10.82 -1.10
CA HIS A 30 9.16 10.17 -1.08
C HIS A 30 9.27 8.66 -0.97
N LEU A 31 10.20 8.04 -1.70
CA LEU A 31 10.45 6.60 -1.67
C LEU A 31 10.97 6.12 -0.32
N MET A 32 11.91 6.84 0.29
CA MET A 32 12.41 6.49 1.63
C MET A 32 11.31 6.54 2.69
N LYS A 33 10.51 7.63 2.70
CA LYS A 33 9.35 7.75 3.61
C LYS A 33 8.34 6.63 3.39
N PHE A 34 8.08 6.27 2.13
CA PHE A 34 7.17 5.20 1.78
C PHE A 34 7.67 3.82 2.27
N ILE A 35 8.95 3.52 2.07
CA ILE A 35 9.58 2.27 2.56
C ILE A 35 9.49 2.19 4.08
N GLU A 36 9.76 3.28 4.79
CA GLU A 36 9.68 3.33 6.26
C GLU A 36 8.25 3.11 6.78
N GLN A 37 7.26 3.74 6.15
CA GLN A 37 5.85 3.51 6.45
C GLN A 37 5.44 2.07 6.16
N TYR A 38 5.89 1.49 5.04
CA TYR A 38 5.63 0.10 4.70
C TYR A 38 6.24 -0.85 5.71
N LYS A 39 7.49 -0.63 6.15
CA LYS A 39 8.14 -1.43 7.20
C LYS A 39 7.42 -1.32 8.55
N SER A 40 6.76 -0.19 8.81
CA SER A 40 6.03 0.08 10.05
C SER A 40 4.61 -0.51 10.09
N MET A 41 4.18 -1.27 9.08
CA MET A 41 2.82 -1.86 8.99
C MET A 41 2.56 -3.07 9.91
N ASN A 42 3.47 -3.41 10.82
CA ASN A 42 3.35 -4.56 11.73
C ASN A 42 2.04 -4.55 12.53
N VAL A 43 1.49 -3.38 12.83
CA VAL A 43 0.21 -3.25 13.53
C VAL A 43 -0.94 -3.88 12.73
N LEU A 44 -1.04 -3.64 11.42
CA LEU A 44 -2.13 -4.18 10.61
C LEU A 44 -2.05 -5.72 10.51
N ASP A 45 -0.84 -6.27 10.42
CA ASP A 45 -0.64 -7.71 10.43
C ASP A 45 -1.06 -8.35 11.77
N VAL A 46 -0.66 -7.75 12.90
CA VAL A 46 -1.08 -8.22 14.23
C VAL A 46 -2.59 -8.17 14.38
N GLU A 47 -3.23 -7.06 14.01
CA GLU A 47 -4.69 -6.91 14.04
C GLU A 47 -5.41 -7.96 13.16
N THR A 48 -4.84 -8.24 11.98
CA THR A 48 -5.36 -9.26 11.06
C THR A 48 -5.29 -10.65 11.68
N ARG A 49 -4.14 -11.01 12.28
CA ARG A 49 -3.96 -12.31 12.97
C ARG A 49 -4.90 -12.45 14.16
N LEU A 50 -5.11 -11.39 14.94
CA LEU A 50 -6.06 -11.39 16.06
C LEU A 50 -7.50 -11.58 15.59
N LEU A 51 -7.92 -10.88 14.53
CA LEU A 51 -9.24 -11.05 13.93
C LEU A 51 -9.42 -12.47 13.38
N ASN A 52 -8.42 -13.01 12.69
CA ASN A 52 -8.46 -14.37 12.15
C ASN A 52 -8.64 -15.41 13.28
N ARG A 53 -7.89 -15.27 14.38
CA ARG A 53 -8.06 -16.12 15.57
C ARG A 53 -9.49 -16.05 16.14
N CYS A 54 -10.08 -14.85 16.22
CA CYS A 54 -11.45 -14.69 16.68
C CYS A 54 -12.46 -15.38 15.76
N VAL A 55 -12.31 -15.20 14.44
CA VAL A 55 -13.15 -15.84 13.43
C VAL A 55 -13.03 -17.36 13.52
N TYR A 56 -11.80 -17.89 13.58
CA TYR A 56 -11.55 -19.32 13.64
C TYR A 56 -12.21 -19.96 14.86
N LYS A 57 -12.00 -19.39 16.05
CA LYS A 57 -12.60 -19.90 17.31
C LYS A 57 -14.13 -19.90 17.28
N ASN A 58 -14.74 -18.94 16.58
CA ASN A 58 -16.20 -18.79 16.51
C ASN A 58 -16.82 -19.49 15.30
N TRP A 59 -16.03 -19.95 14.33
CA TRP A 59 -16.53 -20.38 13.02
C TRP A 59 -17.51 -21.55 13.13
N ASN A 60 -17.15 -22.62 13.85
CA ASN A 60 -17.98 -23.82 13.90
C ASN A 60 -19.33 -23.56 14.58
N ALA A 61 -19.33 -22.78 15.66
CA ALA A 61 -20.54 -22.46 16.41
C ALA A 61 -21.44 -21.44 15.69
N ARG A 62 -20.86 -20.54 14.88
CA ARG A 62 -21.53 -19.31 14.43
C ARG A 62 -21.42 -19.05 12.92
N ARG A 63 -21.06 -20.06 12.10
CA ARG A 63 -20.87 -19.92 10.64
C ARG A 63 -22.08 -19.35 9.88
N ALA A 64 -23.30 -19.52 10.42
CA ALA A 64 -24.52 -19.02 9.81
C ALA A 64 -24.74 -17.51 10.07
N GLU A 65 -24.03 -16.93 11.03
CA GLU A 65 -24.16 -15.53 11.40
C GLU A 65 -23.48 -14.61 10.38
N LEU A 66 -24.16 -13.52 10.02
CA LEU A 66 -23.74 -12.60 8.97
C LEU A 66 -22.47 -11.84 9.37
N GLY A 67 -22.31 -11.54 10.66
CA GLY A 67 -21.11 -10.90 11.23
C GLY A 67 -19.90 -11.81 11.15
N ILE A 68 -20.03 -13.10 11.47
CA ILE A 68 -18.94 -14.09 11.33
C ILE A 68 -18.55 -14.31 9.87
N GLN A 69 -19.53 -14.42 8.97
CA GLN A 69 -19.25 -14.51 7.53
C GLN A 69 -18.57 -13.25 6.99
N ALA A 70 -19.01 -12.07 7.40
CA ALA A 70 -18.40 -10.80 7.00
C ALA A 70 -16.97 -10.69 7.53
N SER A 71 -16.75 -11.05 8.79
CA SER A 71 -15.42 -11.06 9.42
C SER A 71 -14.46 -11.98 8.68
N ARG A 72 -14.88 -13.20 8.33
CA ARG A 72 -14.07 -14.12 7.52
C ARG A 72 -13.71 -13.53 6.15
N ARG A 73 -14.65 -12.85 5.49
CA ARG A 73 -14.38 -12.17 4.21
C ARG A 73 -13.37 -11.03 4.38
N THR A 74 -13.49 -10.25 5.46
CA THR A 74 -12.55 -9.18 5.80
C THR A 74 -11.15 -9.72 6.05
N VAL A 75 -11.01 -10.81 6.82
CA VAL A 75 -9.72 -11.50 7.04
C VAL A 75 -9.08 -11.93 5.73
N ARG A 76 -9.83 -12.60 4.84
CA ARG A 76 -9.29 -13.04 3.54
C ARG A 76 -8.79 -11.88 2.69
N LEU A 77 -9.50 -10.74 2.69
CA LEU A 77 -9.08 -9.55 1.97
C LEU A 77 -7.82 -8.92 2.58
N LEU A 78 -7.70 -8.93 3.91
CA LEU A 78 -6.51 -8.45 4.62
C LEU A 78 -5.29 -9.33 4.32
N GLU A 79 -5.44 -10.65 4.40
CA GLU A 79 -4.36 -11.60 4.08
C GLU A 79 -3.90 -11.45 2.63
N GLN A 80 -4.84 -11.30 1.69
CA GLN A 80 -4.52 -11.03 0.29
C GLN A 80 -3.75 -9.71 0.12
N PHE A 81 -4.17 -8.65 0.83
CA PHE A 81 -3.50 -7.36 0.79
C PHE A 81 -2.07 -7.45 1.37
N LEU A 82 -1.91 -8.09 2.54
CA LEU A 82 -0.62 -8.23 3.22
C LEU A 82 0.38 -9.03 2.37
N SER A 83 -0.06 -10.13 1.76
CA SER A 83 0.78 -10.95 0.87
C SER A 83 1.24 -10.18 -0.37
N LYS A 84 0.33 -9.45 -1.05
CA LYS A 84 0.72 -8.60 -2.19
C LYS A 84 1.67 -7.48 -1.78
N ARG A 85 1.47 -6.89 -0.59
CA ARG A 85 2.33 -5.83 -0.06
C ARG A 85 3.75 -6.32 0.20
N GLU A 86 3.92 -7.53 0.73
CA GLU A 86 5.25 -8.12 0.93
C GLU A 86 5.99 -8.29 -0.39
N GLN A 87 5.33 -8.85 -1.41
CA GLN A 87 5.91 -8.98 -2.75
C GLN A 87 6.33 -7.62 -3.34
N HIS A 88 5.49 -6.59 -3.20
CA HIS A 88 5.83 -5.25 -3.68
C HIS A 88 6.99 -4.63 -2.90
N LEU A 89 7.03 -4.79 -1.57
CA LEU A 89 8.11 -4.26 -0.75
C LEU A 89 9.44 -4.94 -1.05
N GLU A 90 9.45 -6.26 -1.26
CA GLU A 90 10.65 -6.99 -1.69
C GLU A 90 11.16 -6.52 -3.04
N GLN A 91 10.25 -6.33 -4.01
CA GLN A 91 10.61 -5.77 -5.31
C GLN A 91 11.26 -4.38 -5.16
N ILE A 92 10.65 -3.48 -4.38
CA ILE A 92 11.22 -2.16 -4.09
C ILE A 92 12.58 -2.32 -3.37
N LEU A 93 12.68 -3.09 -2.30
CA LEU A 93 13.95 -3.19 -1.56
C LEU A 93 15.08 -3.83 -2.39
N SER A 94 14.77 -4.72 -3.33
CA SER A 94 15.76 -5.31 -4.23
C SER A 94 16.30 -4.31 -5.27
N GLU A 95 15.45 -3.40 -5.74
CA GLU A 95 15.82 -2.35 -6.70
C GLU A 95 16.41 -1.11 -6.02
N PHE A 96 15.99 -0.84 -4.77
CA PHE A 96 16.36 0.33 -3.98
C PHE A 96 17.18 -0.09 -2.76
N LYS A 97 18.49 -0.21 -2.93
CA LYS A 97 19.41 -0.42 -1.79
C LYS A 97 19.56 0.90 -1.00
N PRO A 98 19.13 0.96 0.27
CA PRO A 98 19.22 2.20 1.07
C PRO A 98 20.67 2.58 1.45
N ASP A 99 21.63 1.66 1.34
CA ASP A 99 22.99 1.80 1.88
C ASP A 99 24.06 2.24 0.88
N HIS A 100 23.70 2.92 -0.20
CA HIS A 100 24.68 3.50 -1.11
C HIS A 100 24.59 5.03 -1.13
N VAL A 101 25.76 5.65 -0.95
CA VAL A 101 26.06 7.09 -1.01
C VAL A 101 25.43 7.76 -2.26
N GLU A 102 25.13 6.97 -3.30
CA GLU A 102 24.30 7.33 -4.45
C GLU A 102 23.06 6.44 -4.53
N ILE A 103 21.88 6.96 -4.20
CA ILE A 103 20.61 6.29 -4.53
C ILE A 103 20.35 6.49 -6.03
N ARG A 104 20.60 5.44 -6.81
CA ARG A 104 20.19 5.38 -8.20
C ARG A 104 18.67 5.31 -8.23
N LEU A 105 18.03 6.31 -8.84
CA LEU A 105 16.59 6.20 -9.11
C LEU A 105 16.34 5.06 -10.09
N PRO A 106 15.23 4.33 -9.95
CA PRO A 106 14.86 3.30 -10.90
C PRO A 106 14.58 3.89 -12.27
N SER A 107 14.63 3.02 -13.27
CA SER A 107 14.14 3.37 -14.59
C SER A 107 12.68 3.84 -14.53
N ARG A 108 12.29 4.66 -15.50
CA ARG A 108 10.89 5.09 -15.64
C ARG A 108 9.93 3.91 -15.80
N GLY A 109 10.35 2.83 -16.47
CA GLY A 109 9.54 1.61 -16.62
C GLY A 109 9.24 0.99 -15.25
N THR A 110 10.27 0.87 -14.42
CA THR A 110 10.20 0.38 -13.05
C THR A 110 9.30 1.25 -12.16
N LEU A 111 9.46 2.59 -12.21
CA LEU A 111 8.58 3.50 -11.47
C LEU A 111 7.11 3.40 -11.90
N ASN A 112 6.84 3.21 -13.19
CA ASN A 112 5.47 3.01 -13.67
C ASN A 112 4.90 1.66 -13.21
N GLN A 113 5.70 0.59 -13.21
CA GLN A 113 5.28 -0.71 -12.69
C GLN A 113 4.95 -0.61 -11.21
N LEU A 114 5.81 0.04 -10.41
CA LEU A 114 5.54 0.31 -8.99
C LEU A 114 4.23 1.08 -8.81
N LEU A 115 4.02 2.17 -9.56
CA LEU A 115 2.78 2.95 -9.48
C LEU A 115 1.53 2.11 -9.81
N ASN A 116 1.59 1.28 -10.86
CA ASN A 116 0.49 0.39 -11.22
C ASN A 116 0.21 -0.63 -10.10
N SER A 117 1.25 -1.27 -9.57
CA SER A 117 1.13 -2.21 -8.44
C SER A 117 0.54 -1.56 -7.19
N LEU A 118 0.91 -0.31 -6.90
CA LEU A 118 0.35 0.46 -5.81
C LEU A 118 -1.10 0.89 -6.06
N GLU A 119 -1.50 1.14 -7.31
CA GLU A 119 -2.89 1.39 -7.65
C GLU A 119 -3.76 0.15 -7.47
N GLU A 120 -3.28 -1.02 -7.88
CA GLU A 120 -3.96 -2.29 -7.60
C GLU A 120 -4.09 -2.56 -6.09
N SER A 121 -3.03 -2.30 -5.35
CA SER A 121 -3.02 -2.40 -3.89
C SER A 121 -4.00 -1.41 -3.24
N LEU A 122 -4.15 -0.19 -3.77
CA LEU A 122 -5.13 0.80 -3.32
C LEU A 122 -6.57 0.33 -3.53
N LEU A 123 -6.86 -0.38 -4.62
CA LEU A 123 -8.18 -0.99 -4.85
C LEU A 123 -8.49 -2.05 -3.79
N LEU A 124 -7.50 -2.86 -3.41
CA LEU A 124 -7.65 -3.83 -2.31
C LEU A 124 -7.86 -3.13 -0.96
N LEU A 125 -7.08 -2.10 -0.62
CA LEU A 125 -7.28 -1.30 0.59
C LEU A 125 -8.69 -0.69 0.63
N SER A 126 -9.18 -0.16 -0.49
CA SER A 126 -10.52 0.40 -0.59
C SER A 126 -11.61 -0.64 -0.32
N LYS A 127 -11.42 -1.88 -0.80
CA LYS A 127 -12.30 -3.01 -0.49
C LYS A 127 -12.23 -3.36 1.01
N VAL A 128 -11.03 -3.50 1.57
CA VAL A 128 -10.83 -3.79 3.00
C VAL A 128 -11.51 -2.72 3.87
N LYS A 129 -11.36 -1.43 3.53
CA LYS A 129 -12.03 -0.33 4.23
C LYS A 129 -13.55 -0.53 4.26
N ARG A 130 -14.15 -0.77 3.10
CA ARG A 130 -15.60 -0.98 2.97
C ARG A 130 -16.06 -2.21 3.76
N PHE A 131 -15.36 -3.32 3.63
CA PHE A 131 -15.72 -4.58 4.28
C PHE A 131 -15.53 -4.55 5.80
N SER A 132 -14.52 -3.84 6.29
CA SER A 132 -14.31 -3.65 7.73
C SER A 132 -15.48 -2.91 8.36
N LYS A 133 -15.98 -1.85 7.70
CA LYS A 133 -17.18 -1.11 8.14
C LYS A 133 -18.43 -2.00 8.12
N VAL A 134 -18.69 -2.69 7.00
CA VAL A 134 -19.83 -3.62 6.87
C VAL A 134 -19.78 -4.72 7.94
N THR A 135 -18.60 -5.19 8.30
CA THR A 135 -18.41 -6.20 9.34
C THR A 135 -18.82 -5.65 10.71
N VAL A 136 -18.39 -4.43 11.06
CA VAL A 136 -18.80 -3.76 12.30
C VAL A 136 -20.31 -3.60 12.36
N ASP A 137 -20.94 -3.14 11.27
CA ASP A 137 -22.39 -2.94 11.21
C ASP A 137 -23.16 -4.26 11.43
N ARG A 138 -22.69 -5.36 10.83
CA ARG A 138 -23.31 -6.69 10.99
C ARG A 138 -23.15 -7.25 12.40
N LEU A 139 -21.94 -7.17 12.95
CA LEU A 139 -21.67 -7.61 14.32
C LEU A 139 -22.48 -6.81 15.34
N ARG A 140 -22.67 -5.50 15.09
CA ARG A 140 -23.50 -4.63 15.94
C ARG A 140 -24.94 -5.09 16.01
N VAL A 141 -25.54 -5.48 14.89
CA VAL A 141 -26.92 -6.02 14.86
C VAL A 141 -27.01 -7.34 15.64
N GLU A 142 -25.95 -8.14 15.62
CA GLU A 142 -25.89 -9.43 16.31
C GLU A 142 -25.62 -9.31 17.81
N CYS A 143 -25.11 -8.17 18.31
CA CYS A 143 -24.91 -7.91 19.75
C CYS A 143 -26.18 -7.95 20.59
N ASN A 144 -27.37 -7.88 19.98
CA ASN A 144 -28.64 -8.01 20.70
C ASN A 144 -28.93 -9.46 21.15
N ARG A 145 -28.10 -10.44 20.76
CA ARG A 145 -28.24 -11.85 21.13
C ARG A 145 -27.23 -12.19 22.23
N ALA A 146 -27.73 -12.50 23.44
CA ALA A 146 -26.93 -12.61 24.68
C ALA A 146 -25.75 -13.61 24.61
N ASN A 147 -25.82 -14.65 23.77
CA ASN A 147 -24.88 -15.78 23.82
C ASN A 147 -23.43 -15.45 23.39
N TYR A 148 -23.17 -14.34 22.68
CA TYR A 148 -21.84 -14.04 22.13
C TYR A 148 -21.45 -12.54 22.08
N VAL A 149 -22.10 -11.71 22.90
CA VAL A 149 -21.92 -10.25 22.89
C VAL A 149 -20.46 -9.84 23.05
N HIS A 150 -19.74 -10.46 23.98
CA HIS A 150 -18.32 -10.16 24.23
C HIS A 150 -17.43 -10.40 23.00
N TYR A 151 -17.67 -11.48 22.26
CA TYR A 151 -16.93 -11.77 21.02
C TYR A 151 -17.28 -10.78 19.90
N ASN A 152 -18.54 -10.37 19.80
CA ASN A 152 -18.95 -9.37 18.82
C ASN A 152 -18.31 -8.02 19.11
N ILE A 153 -18.31 -7.57 20.37
CA ILE A 153 -17.63 -6.34 20.78
C ILE A 153 -16.14 -6.43 20.46
N LEU A 154 -15.46 -7.52 20.83
CA LEU A 154 -14.04 -7.70 20.53
C LEU A 154 -13.76 -7.63 19.02
N MET A 155 -14.53 -8.36 18.21
CA MET A 155 -14.38 -8.36 16.76
C MET A 155 -14.73 -7.01 16.12
N MET A 156 -15.72 -6.28 16.65
CA MET A 156 -16.03 -4.92 16.24
C MET A 156 -14.87 -3.97 16.55
N SER A 157 -14.25 -4.08 17.74
CA SER A 157 -13.08 -3.27 18.11
C SER A 157 -11.90 -3.55 17.20
N LEU A 158 -11.62 -4.83 16.89
CA LEU A 158 -10.61 -5.24 15.92
C LEU A 158 -10.89 -4.64 14.53
N CYS A 159 -12.09 -4.85 13.98
CA CYS A 159 -12.46 -4.31 12.67
C CYS A 159 -12.47 -2.78 12.61
N SER A 160 -12.81 -2.10 13.71
CA SER A 160 -12.76 -0.64 13.79
C SER A 160 -11.33 -0.13 13.75
N ARG A 161 -10.40 -0.75 14.49
CA ARG A 161 -8.97 -0.40 14.43
C ARG A 161 -8.40 -0.64 13.04
N ILE A 162 -8.70 -1.79 12.44
CA ILE A 162 -8.34 -2.10 11.05
C ILE A 162 -8.87 -1.05 10.10
N TYR A 163 -10.13 -0.63 10.24
CA TYR A 163 -10.72 0.42 9.41
C TYR A 163 -9.90 1.72 9.44
N PHE A 164 -9.54 2.22 10.63
CA PHE A 164 -8.76 3.45 10.75
C PHE A 164 -7.33 3.29 10.24
N LEU A 165 -6.68 2.14 10.47
CA LEU A 165 -5.37 1.85 9.89
C LEU A 165 -5.43 1.88 8.37
N VAL A 166 -6.42 1.21 7.78
CA VAL A 166 -6.61 1.15 6.32
C VAL A 166 -6.91 2.53 5.73
N VAL A 167 -7.69 3.38 6.41
CA VAL A 167 -7.93 4.77 5.99
C VAL A 167 -6.63 5.56 5.95
N ALA A 168 -5.79 5.45 6.98
CA ALA A 168 -4.51 6.14 7.05
C ALA A 168 -3.56 5.67 5.93
N LEU A 169 -3.50 4.36 5.70
CA LEU A 169 -2.70 3.74 4.64
C LEU A 169 -3.16 4.14 3.24
N GLU A 170 -4.47 4.12 3.00
CA GLU A 170 -5.05 4.54 1.73
C GLU A 170 -4.70 6.01 1.43
N LYS A 171 -4.76 6.88 2.44
CA LYS A 171 -4.38 8.30 2.31
C LYS A 171 -2.89 8.45 1.98
N SER A 172 -2.01 7.82 2.76
CA SER A 172 -0.57 7.87 2.54
C SER A 172 -0.18 7.36 1.15
N GLN A 173 -0.72 6.22 0.74
CA GLN A 173 -0.38 5.61 -0.55
C GLN A 173 -0.89 6.46 -1.73
N LYS A 174 -2.05 7.10 -1.61
CA LYS A 174 -2.52 8.09 -2.62
C LYS A 174 -1.59 9.28 -2.70
N GLU A 175 -1.16 9.83 -1.57
CA GLU A 175 -0.23 10.95 -1.51
C GLU A 175 1.12 10.59 -2.14
N PHE A 176 1.65 9.42 -1.84
CA PHE A 176 2.87 8.90 -2.46
C PHE A 176 2.72 8.77 -3.98
N CYS A 177 1.67 8.10 -4.47
CA CYS A 177 1.43 7.94 -5.90
C CYS A 177 1.30 9.29 -6.61
N PHE A 178 0.61 10.25 -6.00
CA PHE A 178 0.48 11.61 -6.54
C PHE A 178 1.83 12.32 -6.64
N ASN A 179 2.62 12.30 -5.56
CA ASN A 179 3.93 12.96 -5.49
C ASN A 179 4.91 12.36 -6.51
N VAL A 180 5.00 11.03 -6.59
CA VAL A 180 5.88 10.35 -7.56
C VAL A 180 5.44 10.64 -8.99
N LYS A 181 4.13 10.62 -9.30
CA LYS A 181 3.63 11.00 -10.64
C LYS A 181 3.98 12.44 -11.00
N LYS A 182 3.89 13.37 -10.04
CA LYS A 182 4.26 14.78 -10.24
C LYS A 182 5.75 14.90 -10.55
N SER A 183 6.61 14.24 -9.78
CA SER A 183 8.06 14.20 -10.02
C SER A 183 8.37 13.61 -11.41
N ILE A 184 7.74 12.50 -11.80
CA ILE A 184 7.90 11.85 -13.13
C ILE A 184 7.50 12.79 -14.27
N LYS A 185 6.43 13.59 -14.12
CA LYS A 185 5.97 14.53 -15.17
C LYS A 185 6.98 15.66 -15.44
N ILE A 186 7.75 16.09 -14.43
CA ILE A 186 8.80 17.10 -14.60
C ILE A 186 9.90 16.59 -15.53
N PHE A 187 10.25 15.29 -15.46
CA PHE A 187 11.21 14.69 -16.39
C PHE A 187 10.71 14.70 -17.85
N LYS A 188 9.40 14.51 -18.09
CA LYS A 188 8.80 14.48 -19.44
C LYS A 188 8.86 15.82 -20.17
N LYS A 189 8.80 16.94 -19.46
CA LYS A 189 8.64 18.27 -20.08
C LYS A 189 9.94 18.83 -20.67
N LYS A 190 11.10 18.24 -20.35
CA LYS A 190 12.43 18.71 -20.79
C LYS A 190 13.23 17.73 -21.67
N THR A 191 12.72 16.53 -21.94
CA THR A 191 13.34 15.53 -22.85
C THR A 191 12.60 15.41 -24.18
N LYS A 192 11.71 16.35 -24.50
CA LYS A 192 10.88 16.37 -25.73
C LYS A 192 11.09 17.64 -26.57
N GLU A 193 12.02 18.50 -26.16
CA GLU A 193 12.65 19.53 -26.98
C GLU A 193 14.06 19.04 -27.31
#